data_AF-A0A090Q7W0-F1
#
_entry.id   AF-A0A090Q7W0-F1
#
_cell.length_a   1.000
_cell.length_b   1.000
_cell.length_c   1.000
_cell.angle_alpha   90.00
_cell.angle_beta   90.00
_cell.angle_gamma   90.00
#
_symmetry.space_group_name_H-M   'P 1'
#
loop_
_entity.id
_entity.type
_entity.pdbx_description
1 polymer ?
#
loop_
_entity_poly.entity_id
_entity_poly.type
_entity_poly.pdbx_seq_one_letter_code
_entity_poly.pdbx_strand_id
1 'polypeptide(L)' 'MIRFGKFTTGKVWAWKGNVQSGTTTAPFRNLLPIPAQEVNLNPNLIQNPGY' A
#
# COMPACT_ATOMS: atom_id res chain seq x y z
N MET A 1 -9.60 -4.43 -7.26
CA MET A 1 -9.05 -3.12 -7.67
C MET A 1 -7.56 -3.16 -7.95
N ILE A 2 -6.76 -3.87 -7.13
CA ILE A 2 -5.31 -4.07 -7.37
C ILE A 2 -5.04 -4.71 -8.74
N ARG A 3 -5.67 -5.86 -9.05
CA ARG A 3 -5.58 -6.53 -10.38
C ARG A 3 -5.92 -5.62 -11.58
N PHE A 4 -6.77 -4.62 -11.35
CA PHE A 4 -7.22 -3.71 -12.40
C PHE A 4 -6.43 -2.39 -12.44
N GLY A 5 -5.36 -2.27 -11.64
CA GLY A 5 -4.56 -1.03 -11.54
C GLY A 5 -5.31 0.15 -10.91
N LYS A 6 -6.47 -0.07 -10.28
CA LYS A 6 -7.35 0.99 -9.77
C LYS A 6 -7.16 1.33 -8.29
N PHE A 7 -6.36 0.55 -7.58
CA PHE A 7 -6.22 0.71 -6.13
C PHE A 7 -5.39 1.93 -5.73
N THR A 8 -4.19 2.10 -6.29
CA THR A 8 -3.30 3.24 -5.97
C THR A 8 -3.48 4.40 -6.96
N THR A 9 -3.39 4.16 -8.27
CA THR A 9 -3.35 5.22 -9.29
C THR A 9 -4.56 5.30 -10.23
N GLY A 10 -5.18 4.18 -10.63
CA GLY A 10 -6.16 4.16 -11.74
C GLY A 10 -7.63 4.48 -11.44
N LYS A 11 -8.01 4.78 -10.19
CA LYS A 11 -9.37 5.26 -9.84
C LYS A 11 -9.36 6.03 -8.52
N VAL A 12 -10.19 7.06 -8.42
CA VAL A 12 -10.44 7.82 -7.19
C VAL A 12 -11.89 7.61 -6.76
N TRP A 13 -12.14 7.56 -5.45
CA TRP A 13 -13.47 7.48 -4.83
C TRP A 13 -13.45 8.32 -3.54
N ALA A 14 -14.63 8.69 -3.04
CA ALA A 14 -14.75 9.51 -1.83
C ALA A 14 -13.95 8.89 -0.67
N TRP A 15 -13.21 9.73 0.05
CA TRP A 15 -12.33 9.36 1.17
C TRP A 15 -11.09 8.52 0.82
N LYS A 16 -10.81 8.27 -0.46
CA LYS A 16 -9.57 7.61 -0.85
C LYS A 16 -8.36 8.46 -0.46
N GLY A 17 -7.37 7.85 0.21
CA GLY A 17 -6.17 8.56 0.64
C GLY A 17 -6.46 9.64 1.69
N ASN A 18 -7.55 9.51 2.44
CA ASN A 18 -8.00 10.46 3.47
C ASN A 18 -8.35 11.87 2.94
N VAL A 19 -8.76 11.96 1.67
CA VAL A 19 -9.25 13.20 1.06
C VAL A 19 -10.71 13.00 0.71
N GLN A 20 -11.58 13.96 1.05
CA GLN A 20 -13.03 13.81 0.85
C GLN A 20 -13.41 13.55 -0.62
N SER A 21 -12.82 14.31 -1.56
CA SER A 21 -12.94 14.09 -3.00
C SER A 21 -12.14 12.87 -3.50
N GLY A 22 -11.28 12.32 -2.65
CA GLY A 22 -10.36 11.23 -2.92
C GLY A 22 -9.07 11.69 -3.60
N THR A 23 -7.99 10.93 -3.40
CA THR A 23 -6.71 11.13 -4.09
C THR A 23 -6.01 9.81 -4.41
N THR A 24 -5.09 9.82 -5.37
CA THR A 24 -4.23 8.66 -5.64
C THR A 24 -3.26 8.46 -4.49
N THR A 25 -2.84 7.21 -4.29
CA THR A 25 -1.89 6.84 -3.24
C THR A 25 -0.62 6.26 -3.86
N ALA A 26 0.47 6.27 -3.09
CA ALA A 26 1.76 5.76 -3.56
C ALA A 26 1.64 4.28 -4.03
N PRO A 27 2.26 3.89 -5.16
CA PRO A 27 2.09 2.56 -5.75
C PRO A 27 2.48 1.38 -4.85
N PHE A 28 3.46 1.57 -3.96
CA PHE A 28 3.91 0.53 -3.02
C PHE A 28 2.82 0.08 -2.05
N ARG A 29 1.81 0.93 -1.80
CA ARG A 29 0.66 0.60 -0.95
C ARG A 29 -0.29 -0.42 -1.57
N ASN A 30 -0.01 -0.93 -2.76
CA ASN A 30 -0.67 -2.11 -3.30
C ASN A 30 -0.37 -3.38 -2.48
N LEU A 31 0.78 -3.43 -1.79
CA LEU A 31 1.15 -4.49 -0.86
C LEU A 31 1.14 -3.93 0.56
N LEU A 32 0.77 -4.74 1.54
CA LEU A 32 0.87 -4.33 2.96
C LEU A 32 2.31 -4.52 3.45
N PRO A 33 2.76 -3.74 4.46
CA PRO A 33 4.05 -3.99 5.08
C PRO A 33 4.04 -5.34 5.79
N ILE A 34 5.20 -6.00 5.80
CA ILE A 34 5.44 -7.09 6.74
C ILE A 34 5.50 -6.47 8.15
N PRO A 35 4.82 -7.05 9.16
CA PRO A 35 4.86 -6.53 10.52
C PRO A 35 6.30 -6.37 11.04
N ALA A 36 6.60 -5.23 11.66
CA ALA A 36 7.96 -4.91 12.12
C ALA A 36 8.51 -5.95 13.13
N GLN A 37 7.65 -6.54 13.95
CA GLN A 37 8.03 -7.61 14.87
C GLN A 37 8.57 -8.84 14.13
N GLU A 38 7.92 -9.25 13.04
CA GLU A 38 8.33 -10.40 12.24
C GLU A 38 9.66 -10.13 11.51
N VAL A 39 9.82 -8.93 10.94
CA VAL A 39 11.07 -8.51 10.28
C VAL A 39 12.24 -8.49 11.27
N ASN A 40 12.00 -8.04 12.50
CA ASN A 40 13.04 -8.01 13.54
C ASN A 40 13.41 -9.40 14.07
N LEU A 41 12.46 -10.34 14.10
CA LEU A 41 12.68 -11.69 14.63
C LEU A 41 13.25 -12.66 13.59
N ASN A 42 13.01 -12.43 12.30
CA ASN A 42 13.47 -13.29 11.22
C ASN A 42 14.27 -12.52 10.17
N PRO A 43 15.61 -12.59 10.19
CA PRO A 43 16.47 -11.88 9.24
C PRO A 43 16.34 -12.37 7.78
N ASN A 44 15.65 -13.50 7.54
CA ASN A 44 15.33 -13.94 6.18
C ASN A 44 14.13 -13.20 5.58
N LEU A 45 13.35 -12.48 6.38
CA LEU A 45 12.22 -11.68 5.88
C LEU A 45 12.73 -10.31 5.41
N ILE A 46 12.56 -10.04 4.12
CA ILE A 46 12.88 -8.77 3.51
C ILE A 46 11.60 -7.95 3.40
N GLN A 47 11.62 -6.71 3.88
CA GLN A 47 10.47 -5.81 3.83
C GLN A 47 10.03 -5.52 2.37
N ASN A 48 8.72 -5.32 2.18
CA ASN A 48 8.16 -4.94 0.90
C ASN A 48 8.69 -3.57 0.46
N PRO A 49 9.07 -3.37 -0.81
CA PRO A 49 9.67 -2.12 -1.28
C PRO A 49 8.81 -0.90 -0.95
N GLY A 50 9.42 0.15 -0.40
CA GLY A 50 8.75 1.41 -0.06
C GLY A 50 8.13 1.47 1.34
N TYR A 51 8.25 0.40 2.13
CA TYR A 51 7.96 0.37 3.56
C TYR A 51 9.23 0.38 4.41
#